data_AF-Q6QAR2-F1
#
_entry.id   AF-Q6QAR2-F1
#
_cell.length_a   1.000
_cell.length_b   1.000
_cell.length_c   1.000
_cell.angle_alpha   90.00
_cell.angle_beta   90.00
_cell.angle_gamma   90.00
#
_symmetry.space_group_name_H-M   'P 1'
#
loop_
_entity.id
_entity.type
_entity.pdbx_description
1 polymer ?
#
loop_
_entity_poly.entity_id
_entity_poly.type
_entity_poly.pdbx_seq_one_letter_code
_entity_poly.pdbx_strand_id
1 'polypeptide(L)'
;MHPNKEYHETFVDINPLTGIILRAAKRFQINVYVRKLDDFIETGNIRTLVFPVMYLNESVLIDKETASRLKSVVNTTWVITNIPYIILALGVFFGLIFTWLVCRGQGSMDEGTADERAPLIRT
;
A
#
# COMPACT_ATOMS: atom_id res chain seq x y z
N MET A 1 -10.13 13.79 36.10
CA MET A 1 -9.42 13.22 34.93
C MET A 1 -9.42 14.28 33.85
N HIS A 2 -8.26 14.56 33.23
CA HIS A 2 -8.13 15.57 32.17
C HIS A 2 -7.56 14.92 30.92
N PRO A 3 -8.38 14.19 30.13
CA PRO A 3 -7.89 13.50 28.94
C PRO A 3 -7.52 14.50 27.84
N ASN A 4 -6.24 14.49 27.45
CA ASN A 4 -5.75 15.14 26.23
C ASN A 4 -5.47 14.08 25.15
N LYS A 5 -5.99 14.29 23.94
CA LYS A 5 -5.81 13.38 22.80
C LYS A 5 -4.34 13.12 22.48
N GLU A 6 -3.52 14.17 22.38
CA GLU A 6 -2.11 14.07 22.00
C GLU A 6 -1.29 13.20 22.97
N TYR A 7 -1.64 13.25 24.26
CA TYR A 7 -0.92 12.53 25.32
C TYR A 7 -1.51 11.15 25.67
N HIS A 8 -2.77 10.87 25.30
CA HIS A 8 -3.44 9.62 25.70
C HIS A 8 -3.95 8.78 24.53
N GLU A 9 -3.86 9.24 23.28
CA GLU A 9 -4.23 8.42 22.14
C GLU A 9 -3.23 7.27 21.92
N THR A 10 -3.76 6.09 21.63
CA THR A 10 -2.97 4.95 21.15
C THR A 10 -2.96 4.97 19.64
N PHE A 11 -1.77 4.94 19.04
CA PHE A 11 -1.60 4.93 17.59
C PHE A 11 -0.53 3.93 17.16
N VAL A 12 -0.68 3.42 15.93
CA VAL A 12 0.25 2.49 15.30
C VAL A 12 0.36 2.88 13.83
N ASP A 13 1.50 3.44 13.45
CA ASP A 13 1.83 3.81 12.08
C ASP A 13 2.52 2.61 11.41
N ILE A 14 1.84 2.04 10.41
CA ILE A 14 2.26 0.82 9.73
C ILE A 14 2.58 1.14 8.27
N ASN A 15 3.67 0.57 7.75
CA ASN A 15 3.95 0.61 6.32
C ASN A 15 2.96 -0.30 5.57
N PRO A 16 2.14 0.22 4.64
CA PRO A 16 1.08 -0.55 3.98
C PRO A 16 1.61 -1.66 3.06
N LEU A 17 2.82 -1.54 2.54
CA LEU A 17 3.40 -2.53 1.63
C LEU A 17 4.04 -3.70 2.37
N THR A 18 4.62 -3.45 3.54
CA THR A 18 5.41 -4.45 4.29
C THR A 18 4.77 -4.91 5.59
N GLY A 19 3.77 -4.19 6.11
CA GLY A 19 3.14 -4.48 7.40
C GLY A 19 4.02 -4.16 8.61
N ILE A 20 5.20 -3.55 8.41
CA ILE A 20 6.14 -3.23 9.48
C ILE A 20 5.71 -1.94 10.19
N ILE A 21 5.75 -1.95 11.52
CA ILE A 21 5.46 -0.79 12.38
C ILE A 21 6.64 0.19 12.29
N LEU A 22 6.36 1.42 11.88
CA LEU A 22 7.35 2.50 11.81
C LEU A 22 7.42 3.29 13.13
N ARG A 23 6.25 3.57 13.69
CA ARG A 23 6.09 4.28 14.94
C ARG A 23 4.82 3.79 15.61
N ALA A 24 4.87 3.51 16.90
CA ALA A 24 3.66 3.22 17.65
C ALA A 24 3.78 3.73 19.09
N ALA A 25 2.65 4.11 19.67
CA ALA A 25 2.53 4.36 21.09
C ALA A 25 1.26 3.65 21.58
N LYS A 26 1.46 2.61 22.39
CA LYS A 26 0.41 1.87 23.07
C LYS A 26 0.26 2.42 24.48
N ARG A 27 -0.89 3.03 24.76
CA ARG A 27 -1.18 3.70 26.02
C ARG A 27 -2.44 3.11 26.64
N PHE A 28 -2.33 2.61 27.87
CA PHE A 28 -3.46 2.03 28.58
C PHE A 28 -3.41 2.34 30.07
N GLN A 29 -4.60 2.45 30.66
CA GLN A 29 -4.78 2.73 32.08
C GLN A 29 -5.39 1.51 32.77
N ILE A 30 -4.76 1.07 33.85
CA ILE A 30 -5.27 0.00 34.69
C ILE A 30 -6.15 0.63 35.77
N ASN A 31 -7.41 0.21 35.80
CA ASN A 31 -8.39 0.67 36.77
C ASN A 31 -8.94 -0.51 37.56
N VAL A 32 -9.28 -0.27 38.83
CA VAL A 32 -9.95 -1.25 39.69
C VAL A 32 -11.36 -0.77 39.98
N TYR A 33 -12.32 -1.68 39.86
CA TYR A 33 -13.69 -1.39 40.24
C TYR A 33 -13.84 -1.52 41.75
N VAL A 34 -14.21 -0.43 42.42
CA VAL A 34 -14.34 -0.38 43.87
C VAL A 34 -15.79 -0.08 44.22
N ARG A 35 -16.39 -0.87 45.10
CA ARG A 35 -17.74 -0.68 45.63
C ARG A 35 -17.79 -1.02 47.10
N LYS A 36 -18.73 -0.41 47.82
CA LYS A 36 -19.09 -0.84 49.16
C LYS A 36 -19.66 -2.26 49.12
N LEU A 37 -19.20 -3.11 50.04
CA LEU A 37 -19.75 -4.43 50.31
C LEU A 37 -20.04 -4.51 51.81
N ASP A 38 -21.32 -4.68 52.19
CA ASP A 38 -21.71 -4.71 53.60
C ASP A 38 -21.08 -5.90 54.37
N ASP A 39 -20.72 -6.97 53.65
CA ASP A 39 -20.03 -8.14 54.20
C ASP A 39 -18.52 -7.91 54.46
N PHE A 40 -17.93 -6.85 53.90
CA PHE A 40 -16.48 -6.59 53.98
C PHE A 40 -16.18 -5.21 54.57
N ILE A 41 -15.74 -5.18 55.83
CA ILE A 41 -15.43 -3.96 56.61
C ILE A 41 -14.32 -3.12 55.93
N GLU A 42 -13.36 -3.75 55.25
CA GLU A 42 -12.26 -3.09 54.52
C GLU A 42 -12.74 -2.13 53.42
N THR A 43 -13.92 -2.39 52.83
CA THR A 43 -14.50 -1.49 51.81
C THR A 43 -15.15 -0.24 52.42
N GLY A 44 -15.35 -0.22 53.75
CA GLY A 44 -15.88 0.90 54.49
C GLY A 44 -17.17 1.47 53.88
N ASN A 45 -17.26 2.80 53.81
CA ASN A 45 -18.34 3.48 53.10
C ASN A 45 -17.83 4.13 51.80
N ILE A 46 -17.07 3.36 51.00
CA ILE A 46 -16.53 3.84 49.73
C ILE A 46 -17.63 3.99 48.68
N ARG A 47 -17.55 5.05 47.89
CA ARG A 47 -18.46 5.25 46.75
C ARG A 47 -18.11 4.26 45.65
N THR A 48 -19.14 3.71 45.01
CA THR A 48 -18.97 2.85 43.83
C THR A 48 -18.35 3.65 42.67
N LEU A 49 -17.11 3.33 42.31
CA LEU A 49 -16.35 4.05 41.28
C LEU A 49 -15.28 3.16 40.63
N VAL A 50 -14.78 3.62 39.48
CA VAL A 50 -13.63 3.02 38.78
C VAL A 50 -12.37 3.77 39.20
N PHE A 51 -11.56 3.16 40.07
CA PHE A 51 -10.39 3.80 40.66
C PHE A 51 -9.16 3.60 39.76
N PRO A 52 -8.51 4.68 39.31
CA PRO A 52 -7.30 4.58 38.51
C PRO A 52 -6.11 4.15 39.37
N VAL A 53 -5.43 3.08 38.96
CA VAL A 53 -4.26 2.57 39.70
C VAL A 53 -2.97 3.00 39.02
N MET A 54 -2.83 2.74 37.72
CA MET A 54 -1.62 3.09 36.98
C MET A 54 -1.88 3.32 35.50
N TYR A 55 -0.96 4.05 34.87
CA TYR A 55 -0.96 4.35 33.45
C TYR A 55 0.37 3.90 32.84
N LEU A 56 0.30 3.22 31.68
CA LEU A 56 1.45 2.66 30.99
C LEU A 56 1.50 3.23 29.56
N ASN A 57 2.69 3.65 29.15
CA ASN A 57 2.99 4.12 27.80
C ASN A 57 4.15 3.31 27.23
N GLU A 58 3.83 2.42 26.29
CA GLU A 58 4.79 1.62 25.55
C GLU A 58 4.95 2.22 24.16
N SER A 59 6.11 2.80 23.87
CA SER A 59 6.37 3.47 22.59
C SER A 59 7.54 2.83 21.85
N VAL A 60 7.39 2.68 20.54
CA VAL A 60 8.44 2.21 19.63
C VAL A 60 8.61 3.20 18.48
N LEU A 61 9.86 3.49 18.14
CA LEU A 61 10.25 4.28 16.99
C LEU A 61 11.34 3.51 16.25
N ILE A 62 11.14 3.31 14.95
CA ILE A 62 12.15 2.65 14.11
C ILE A 62 13.41 3.51 14.01
N ASP A 63 14.58 2.88 14.12
CA ASP A 63 15.85 3.56 13.91
C ASP A 63 16.07 3.95 12.44
N LYS A 64 16.84 5.01 12.21
CA LYS A 64 17.15 5.54 10.87
C LYS A 64 17.81 4.50 9.97
N GLU A 65 18.71 3.67 10.52
CA GLU A 65 19.38 2.65 9.73
C GLU A 65 18.36 1.61 9.24
N THR A 66 17.52 1.10 10.13
CA THR A 66 16.49 0.11 9.81
C THR A 66 15.45 0.68 8.84
N ALA A 67 15.07 1.95 9.01
CA ALA A 67 14.17 2.65 8.10
C ALA A 67 14.75 2.76 6.67
N SER A 68 16.05 3.05 6.55
CA SER A 68 16.71 3.13 5.24
C SER A 68 16.79 1.77 4.54
N ARG A 69 17.07 0.70 5.29
CA ARG A 69 17.04 -0.68 4.78
C ARG A 69 15.65 -1.06 4.31
N LEU A 70 14.61 -0.75 5.10
CA LEU A 70 13.22 -1.00 4.74
C LEU A 70 12.85 -0.27 3.43
N LYS A 71 13.24 1.00 3.30
CA LYS A 71 13.00 1.77 2.08
C LYS A 71 13.67 1.13 0.85
N SER A 72 14.90 0.64 0.99
CA SER A 72 15.62 -0.04 -0.08
C SER A 72 14.91 -1.31 -0.54
N VAL A 73 14.46 -2.13 0.42
CA VAL A 73 13.71 -3.37 0.12
C VAL A 73 12.39 -3.04 -0.60
N VAL A 74 11.62 -2.09 -0.08
CA VAL A 74 10.36 -1.66 -0.70
C VAL A 74 10.56 -1.16 -2.13
N ASN A 75 11.59 -0.34 -2.36
CA ASN A 75 11.90 0.17 -3.69
C ASN A 75 12.29 -0.96 -4.65
N THR A 76 13.09 -1.92 -4.18
CA THR A 76 13.49 -3.08 -4.98
C THR A 76 12.29 -3.93 -5.37
N THR A 77 11.38 -4.22 -4.42
CA THR A 77 10.13 -4.93 -4.70
C THR A 77 9.27 -4.20 -5.72
N TRP A 78 9.17 -2.88 -5.60
CA TRP A 78 8.42 -2.06 -6.55
C TRP A 78 9.00 -2.15 -7.96
N VAL A 79 10.32 -2.02 -8.10
CA VAL A 79 11.01 -2.14 -9.41
C VAL A 79 10.77 -3.53 -10.00
N ILE A 80 11.01 -4.60 -9.25
CA ILE A 80 10.87 -5.99 -9.72
C ILE A 80 9.45 -6.26 -10.22
N THR A 81 8.44 -5.77 -9.51
CA THR A 81 7.03 -5.95 -9.88
C THR A 81 6.67 -5.20 -11.17
N ASN A 82 7.34 -4.08 -11.47
CA ASN A 82 7.08 -3.26 -12.65
C ASN A 82 7.84 -3.69 -13.91
N ILE A 83 8.99 -4.38 -13.78
CA ILE A 83 9.78 -4.90 -14.91
C ILE A 83 8.94 -5.66 -15.96
N PRO A 84 8.09 -6.65 -15.61
CA PRO A 84 7.36 -7.42 -16.62
C PRO A 84 6.40 -6.54 -17.43
N TYR A 85 5.79 -5.52 -16.81
CA TYR A 85 4.90 -4.59 -17.51
C TYR A 85 5.65 -3.72 -18.51
N ILE A 86 6.88 -3.31 -18.18
CA ILE A 86 7.75 -2.56 -19.11
C ILE A 86 8.11 -3.42 -20.33
N ILE A 87 8.50 -4.68 -20.09
CA ILE A 87 8.83 -5.62 -21.17
C ILE A 87 7.61 -5.88 -22.06
N LEU A 88 6.44 -6.08 -21.47
CA LEU A 88 5.19 -6.28 -22.20
C LEU A 88 4.83 -5.07 -23.05
N ALA A 89 4.95 -3.85 -22.49
CA ALA A 89 4.71 -2.61 -23.23
C ALA A 89 5.67 -2.45 -24.42
N LEU A 90 6.96 -2.76 -24.24
CA LEU A 90 7.95 -2.74 -25.32
C LEU A 90 7.63 -3.76 -26.41
N GLY A 91 7.21 -4.98 -26.04
CA GLY A 91 6.82 -6.01 -27.00
C GLY A 91 5.63 -5.58 -27.88
N VAL A 92 4.61 -4.99 -27.26
CA VAL A 92 3.45 -4.43 -27.99
C VAL A 92 3.88 -3.30 -28.92
N PHE A 93 4.75 -2.41 -28.45
CA PHE A 93 5.25 -1.29 -29.25
C PHE A 93 6.00 -1.75 -30.51
N PHE A 94 6.93 -2.71 -30.39
CA PHE A 94 7.62 -3.27 -31.55
C PHE A 94 6.69 -4.05 -32.48
N GLY A 95 5.71 -4.78 -31.93
CA GLY A 95 4.69 -5.48 -32.72
C GLY A 95 3.85 -4.53 -33.57
N LEU A 96 3.46 -3.37 -33.01
CA LEU A 96 2.73 -2.33 -33.74
C LEU A 96 3.58 -1.71 -34.85
N ILE A 97 4.86 -1.40 -34.57
CA ILE A 97 5.79 -0.87 -35.59
C ILE A 97 5.95 -1.87 -36.73
N PHE A 98 6.17 -3.15 -36.41
CA PHE A 98 6.34 -4.19 -37.42
C PHE A 98 5.10 -4.32 -38.31
N THR A 99 3.92 -4.39 -37.69
CA THR A 99 2.64 -4.47 -38.42
C THR A 99 2.45 -3.25 -39.33
N TRP A 100 2.76 -2.05 -38.83
CA TRP A 100 2.66 -0.83 -39.62
C TRP A 100 3.62 -0.80 -40.81
N LEU A 101 4.86 -1.28 -40.64
CA LEU A 101 5.84 -1.39 -41.74
C LEU A 101 5.36 -2.38 -42.82
N VAL A 102 4.82 -3.54 -42.42
CA VAL A 102 4.28 -4.54 -43.34
C VAL A 102 3.07 -4.03 -44.12
N CYS A 103 2.12 -3.37 -43.45
CA CYS A 103 0.96 -2.77 -44.11
C CYS A 103 1.35 -1.68 -45.11
N ARG A 104 2.40 -0.88 -44.82
CA ARG A 104 2.92 0.12 -45.79
C ARG A 104 3.63 -0.52 -46.97
N GLY A 105 4.28 -1.66 -46.79
CA GLY A 105 4.93 -2.41 -47.88
C GLY A 105 3.93 -3.02 -48.87
N GLN A 106 2.79 -3.53 -48.39
CA GLN A 106 1.74 -4.10 -49.24
C GLN A 106 0.95 -3.05 -50.03
N GLY A 107 0.76 -1.85 -49.47
CA GLY A 107 0.12 -0.74 -50.19
C GLY A 107 0.87 -0.29 -51.45
N SER A 108 2.17 -0.62 -51.58
CA SER A 108 2.96 -0.38 -52.80
C SER A 108 2.93 -1.54 -53.79
N MET A 109 2.46 -2.73 -53.41
CA MET A 109 2.33 -3.91 -54.29
C MET A 109 0.92 -4.08 -54.87
N ASP A 110 -0.11 -3.47 -54.27
CA ASP A 110 -1.46 -3.38 -54.87
C ASP A 110 -1.57 -2.30 -55.96
N GLU A 111 -0.50 -1.53 -56.22
CA GLU A 111 -0.31 -0.76 -57.48
C GLU A 111 0.24 -1.65 -58.61
N GLY A 112 0.04 -2.97 -58.53
CA GLY A 112 0.25 -3.92 -59.61
C GLY A 112 -0.88 -3.88 -60.64
N THR A 113 -0.58 -3.25 -61.79
CA THR A 113 -1.09 -3.62 -63.12
C THR A 113 -2.49 -3.13 -63.50
N ALA A 114 -2.59 -1.82 -63.76
CA ALA A 114 -3.64 -1.27 -64.63
C ALA A 114 -3.65 -1.93 -66.04
N ASP A 115 -2.52 -2.52 -66.47
CA ASP A 115 -2.39 -3.28 -67.73
C ASP A 115 -3.10 -4.66 -67.74
N GLU A 116 -3.54 -5.20 -66.61
CA GLU A 116 -4.31 -6.46 -66.56
C GLU A 116 -5.82 -6.22 -66.72
N ARG A 117 -6.25 -4.95 -66.80
CA ARG A 117 -7.66 -4.56 -66.99
C ARG A 117 -7.97 -4.09 -68.41
N ALA A 118 -7.06 -4.25 -69.37
CA ALA A 118 -7.34 -3.95 -70.77
C ALA A 118 -8.10 -5.11 -71.43
N PRO A 119 -9.25 -4.88 -72.09
CA PRO A 119 -9.98 -5.93 -72.79
C PRO A 119 -9.18 -6.40 -74.01
N LEU A 120 -8.86 -7.70 -74.06
CA LEU A 120 -8.10 -8.36 -75.14
C LEU A 120 -8.84 -8.45 -76.49
N ILE A 121 -10.00 -7.80 -76.64
CA ILE A 121 -10.76 -7.79 -77.89
C ILE A 121 -10.69 -6.38 -78.49
N ARG A 122 -9.90 -6.26 -79.55
CA ARG A 122 -9.94 -5.15 -80.49
C ARG A 122 -10.76 -5.62 -81.70
N THR A 123 -11.96 -5.06 -81.86
CA THR A 123 -12.80 -5.22 -83.07
C THR A 123 -12.15 -4.57 -84.28
#